data_AF-U3TEY9-F1
#
_entry.id   AF-U3TEY9-F1
#
_cell.length_a   1.000
_cell.length_b   1.000
_cell.length_c   1.000
_cell.angle_alpha   90.00
_cell.angle_beta   90.00
_cell.angle_gamma   90.00
#
_symmetry.space_group_name_H-M   'P 1'
#
loop_
_entity.id
_entity.type
_entity.pdbx_description
1 polymer ?
#
loop_
_entity_poly.entity_id
_entity_poly.type
_entity_poly.pdbx_seq_one_letter_code
_entity_poly.pdbx_strand_id
1 'polypeptide(L)'
;MGCKKPVKIFISDHASGVKRVFIAYLHPRGCMGASSTHLDIPEDALRGTIIGAIALSRGAKIRVSTIDGCFKLEYQDFPPVVMCVEGVEPKRGVGYVKRRERGRIYLSLPCLHT
;
A
#
# COMPACT_ATOMS: atom_id res chain seq x y z
N MET A 1 -3.56 -22.57 -9.08
CA MET A 1 -3.75 -22.03 -7.71
C MET A 1 -2.92 -20.77 -7.56
N GLY A 2 -3.55 -19.62 -7.34
CA GLY A 2 -2.85 -18.34 -7.19
C GLY A 2 -2.45 -18.12 -5.74
N CYS A 3 -1.17 -17.89 -5.48
CA CYS A 3 -0.64 -17.60 -4.14
C CYS A 3 -1.05 -16.21 -3.60
N LYS A 4 -1.66 -15.36 -4.44
CA LYS A 4 -2.19 -14.05 -4.04
C LYS A 4 -3.59 -14.19 -3.48
N LYS A 5 -3.91 -13.39 -2.45
CA LYS A 5 -5.25 -13.35 -1.84
C LYS A 5 -5.87 -11.95 -1.96
N PRO A 6 -7.17 -11.82 -2.29
CA PRO A 6 -7.85 -10.54 -2.18
C PRO A 6 -7.91 -10.10 -0.72
N VAL A 7 -7.68 -8.82 -0.45
CA VAL A 7 -7.80 -8.20 0.87
C VAL A 7 -8.53 -6.88 0.75
N LYS A 8 -9.35 -6.57 1.75
CA LYS A 8 -10.01 -5.28 1.86
C LYS A 8 -9.03 -4.27 2.43
N ILE A 9 -8.93 -3.11 1.79
CA ILE A 9 -8.14 -1.99 2.27
C ILE A 9 -9.02 -0.79 2.51
N PHE A 10 -8.76 -0.09 3.61
CA PHE A 10 -9.38 1.19 3.96
C PHE A 10 -8.31 2.25 3.85
N ILE A 11 -8.51 3.25 3.01
CA ILE A 11 -7.54 4.33 2.75
C ILE A 11 -8.12 5.63 3.30
N SER A 12 -7.33 6.35 4.08
CA SER A 12 -7.61 7.70 4.58
C SER A 12 -6.39 8.59 4.33
N ASP A 13 -6.51 9.52 3.39
CA ASP A 13 -5.48 10.52 3.12
C ASP A 13 -5.84 11.85 3.80
N HIS A 14 -5.00 12.25 4.75
CA HIS A 14 -5.22 13.46 5.55
C HIS A 14 -4.99 14.75 4.75
N ALA A 15 -4.22 14.72 3.67
CA ALA A 15 -3.97 15.90 2.84
C ALA A 15 -5.16 16.21 1.93
N SER A 16 -5.74 15.18 1.30
CA SER A 16 -6.80 15.32 0.30
C SER A 16 -8.21 15.14 0.87
N GLY A 17 -8.33 14.65 2.10
CA GLY A 17 -9.61 14.27 2.72
C GLY A 17 -10.22 12.99 2.14
N VAL A 18 -9.52 12.29 1.25
CA VAL A 18 -10.01 11.07 0.60
C VAL A 18 -10.14 9.95 1.62
N LYS A 19 -11.35 9.36 1.70
CA LYS A 19 -11.64 8.15 2.48
C LYS A 19 -12.33 7.12 1.59
N ARG A 20 -11.73 5.94 1.42
CA ARG A 20 -12.26 4.91 0.50
C ARG A 20 -11.97 3.50 0.96
N VAL A 21 -12.74 2.56 0.41
CA VAL A 21 -12.59 1.12 0.65
C VAL A 21 -12.47 0.42 -0.69
N PHE A 22 -11.47 -0.44 -0.84
CA PHE A 22 -11.20 -1.17 -2.07
C PHE A 22 -10.76 -2.61 -1.80
N ILE A 23 -10.83 -3.44 -2.84
CA ILE A 23 -10.16 -4.74 -2.85
C ILE A 23 -8.80 -4.59 -3.53
N ALA A 24 -7.75 -4.92 -2.78
CA ALA A 24 -6.41 -5.11 -3.30
C ALA A 24 -6.05 -6.59 -3.33
N TYR A 25 -4.95 -6.95 -3.99
CA TYR A 25 -4.41 -8.30 -3.91
C TYR A 25 -3.14 -8.29 -3.08
N LEU A 26 -3.11 -9.10 -2.03
CA LEU A 26 -1.92 -9.35 -1.22
C LEU A 26 -1.12 -10.51 -1.81
N HIS A 27 0.14 -10.25 -2.10
CA HIS A 27 1.10 -11.19 -2.65
C HIS A 27 2.16 -11.46 -1.57
N PRO A 28 2.15 -12.63 -0.92
CA PRO A 28 3.21 -13.02 0.01
C PRO A 28 4.58 -13.07 -0.69
N ARG A 29 5.65 -12.97 0.09
CA ARG A 29 7.01 -13.27 -0.40
C ARG A 29 7.04 -14.66 -1.06
N GLY A 30 7.73 -14.77 -2.20
CA GLY A 30 7.80 -15.99 -3.02
C GLY A 30 6.62 -16.16 -3.98
N CYS A 31 5.50 -15.46 -3.77
CA CYS A 31 4.37 -15.53 -4.68
C CYS A 31 4.73 -14.98 -6.07
N MET A 32 4.70 -15.83 -7.09
CA MET A 32 5.09 -15.48 -8.46
C MET A 32 6.50 -14.84 -8.55
N GLY A 33 7.45 -15.31 -7.72
CA GLY A 33 8.81 -14.78 -7.68
C GLY A 33 8.96 -13.45 -6.95
N ALA A 34 7.95 -13.02 -6.18
CA ALA A 34 8.03 -11.81 -5.38
C ALA A 34 9.16 -11.87 -4.34
N SER A 35 10.09 -10.92 -4.39
CA SER A 35 11.18 -10.82 -3.42
C SER A 35 10.71 -10.35 -2.04
N SER A 36 9.54 -9.71 -1.96
CA SER A 36 8.91 -9.24 -0.72
C SER A 36 7.37 -9.32 -0.79
N THR A 37 6.74 -9.32 0.38
CA THR A 37 5.29 -9.21 0.49
C THR A 37 4.82 -7.83 0.04
N HIS A 38 3.81 -7.77 -0.83
CA HIS A 38 3.31 -6.51 -1.38
C HIS A 38 1.81 -6.57 -1.70
N LEU A 39 1.22 -5.39 -1.87
CA LEU A 39 -0.13 -5.19 -2.36
C LEU A 39 -0.10 -4.74 -3.82
N ASP A 40 -0.95 -5.36 -4.63
CA ASP A 40 -1.37 -4.83 -5.93
C ASP A 40 -2.73 -4.12 -5.75
N ILE A 41 -2.68 -2.80 -5.74
CA ILE A 41 -3.81 -1.91 -5.45
C ILE A 41 -4.35 -1.36 -6.78
N PRO A 42 -5.68 -1.34 -7.03
CA PRO A 42 -6.23 -0.62 -8.18
C PRO A 42 -5.80 0.85 -8.18
N GLU A 43 -5.39 1.40 -9.32
CA GLU A 43 -4.96 2.81 -9.42
C GLU A 43 -6.04 3.79 -8.92
N ASP A 44 -7.32 3.50 -9.23
CA ASP A 44 -8.48 4.28 -8.78
C ASP A 44 -8.63 4.35 -7.26
N ALA A 45 -8.09 3.38 -6.52
CA ALA A 45 -8.14 3.36 -5.06
C ALA A 45 -7.29 4.48 -4.45
N LEU A 46 -6.19 4.85 -5.11
CA LEU A 46 -5.25 5.87 -4.66
C LEU A 46 -5.37 7.16 -5.48
N ARG A 47 -6.32 7.25 -6.42
CA ARG A 47 -6.53 8.43 -7.24
C ARG A 47 -6.91 9.63 -6.38
N GLY A 48 -6.15 10.72 -6.53
CA GLY A 48 -6.31 11.94 -5.73
C GLY A 48 -5.59 11.90 -4.37
N THR A 49 -4.91 10.80 -4.04
CA THR A 49 -4.08 10.72 -2.83
C THR A 49 -2.62 11.08 -3.10
N ILE A 50 -1.89 11.50 -2.06
CA ILE A 50 -0.44 11.74 -2.16
C ILE A 50 0.31 10.48 -2.59
N ILE A 51 -0.02 9.32 -2.00
CA ILE A 51 0.60 8.04 -2.37
C ILE A 51 0.31 7.67 -3.83
N GLY A 52 -0.88 7.96 -4.33
CA GLY A 52 -1.23 7.80 -5.74
C GLY A 52 -0.37 8.69 -6.65
N ALA A 53 -0.20 9.97 -6.31
CA ALA A 53 0.65 10.89 -7.07
C ALA A 53 2.12 10.42 -7.10
N ILE A 54 2.64 9.96 -5.96
CA ILE A 54 4.00 9.39 -5.87
C ILE A 54 4.12 8.15 -6.75
N ALA A 55 3.14 7.24 -6.69
CA ALA A 55 3.13 6.03 -7.50
C ALA A 55 3.17 6.33 -9.01
N LEU A 56 2.41 7.34 -9.45
CA LEU A 56 2.29 7.76 -10.86
C LEU A 56 3.51 8.52 -11.40
N SER A 57 4.34 9.09 -10.52
CA SER A 57 5.56 9.80 -10.93
C SER A 57 6.68 8.81 -11.32
N ARG A 58 7.60 8.51 -10.39
CA ARG A 58 8.69 7.53 -10.54
C ARG A 58 8.61 6.39 -9.51
N GLY A 59 7.62 6.45 -8.62
CA GLY A 59 7.62 5.65 -7.40
C GLY A 59 8.70 6.11 -6.41
N ALA A 60 8.55 5.72 -5.16
CA ALA A 60 9.49 6.11 -4.12
C ALA A 60 9.50 5.13 -2.94
N LYS A 61 10.61 5.15 -2.19
CA LYS A 61 10.63 4.58 -0.85
C LYS A 61 9.81 5.48 0.07
N ILE A 62 9.01 4.86 0.92
CA ILE A 62 8.19 5.54 1.92
C ILE A 62 8.55 5.01 3.30
N ARG A 63 8.50 5.86 4.31
CA ARG A 63 8.55 5.41 5.70
C ARG A 63 7.17 4.86 6.05
N VAL A 64 7.17 3.77 6.81
CA VAL A 64 5.94 3.16 7.30
C VAL A 64 6.04 3.08 8.81
N SER A 65 5.08 3.71 9.48
CA SER A 65 4.84 3.58 10.91
C SER A 65 3.45 2.96 11.14
N THR A 66 3.05 2.79 12.39
CA THR A 66 1.78 2.15 12.75
C THR A 66 0.93 3.09 13.59
N ILE A 67 -0.37 3.15 13.33
CA ILE A 67 -1.35 3.92 14.09
C ILE A 67 -2.65 3.12 14.14
N ASP A 68 -3.19 2.90 15.34
CA ASP A 68 -4.48 2.22 15.55
C ASP A 68 -4.66 0.91 14.76
N GLY A 69 -3.61 0.08 14.66
CA GLY A 69 -3.67 -1.17 13.90
C GLY A 69 -3.65 -1.00 12.38
N CYS A 70 -3.29 0.18 11.87
CA CYS A 70 -3.15 0.49 10.45
C CYS A 70 -1.72 0.94 10.09
N PHE A 71 -1.39 0.86 8.81
CA PHE A 71 -0.14 1.41 8.27
C PHE A 71 -0.28 2.92 8.09
N LYS A 72 0.63 3.68 8.68
CA LYS A 72 0.80 5.10 8.41
C LYS A 72 1.91 5.26 7.38
N LEU A 73 1.54 5.63 6.15
CA LEU A 73 2.45 5.82 5.02
C LEU A 73 2.94 7.27 5.00
N GLU A 74 4.24 7.44 5.15
CA GLU A 74 4.88 8.74 5.33
C GLU A 74 5.91 8.98 4.22
N TYR A 75 5.82 10.14 3.57
CA TYR A 75 6.76 10.54 2.52
C TYR A 75 7.16 11.99 2.70
N GLN A 76 8.45 12.22 3.02
CA GLN A 76 8.99 13.55 3.28
C GLN A 76 8.13 14.30 4.31
N ASP A 77 7.80 15.57 4.03
CA ASP A 77 7.03 16.44 4.90
C ASP A 77 5.53 16.48 4.53
N PHE A 78 5.09 15.58 3.65
CA PHE A 78 3.68 15.49 3.27
C PHE A 78 2.84 14.84 4.38
N PRO A 79 1.56 15.25 4.54
CA PRO A 79 0.65 14.57 5.44
C PRO A 79 0.55 13.08 5.10
N PRO A 80 0.43 12.22 6.13
CA PRO A 80 0.45 10.78 5.94
C PRO A 80 -0.84 10.27 5.27
N VAL A 81 -0.72 9.13 4.60
CA VAL A 81 -1.86 8.31 4.21
C VAL A 81 -1.96 7.13 5.17
N VAL A 82 -3.09 7.01 5.86
CA VAL A 82 -3.38 5.87 6.72
C VAL A 82 -4.08 4.80 5.89
N MET A 83 -3.59 3.57 5.99
CA MET A 83 -4.17 2.42 5.31
C MET A 83 -4.31 1.23 6.26
N CYS A 84 -5.54 0.79 6.45
CA CYS A 84 -5.85 -0.42 7.20
C CYS A 84 -6.06 -1.56 6.21
N VAL A 85 -5.45 -2.72 6.45
CA VAL A 85 -5.54 -3.88 5.58
C VAL A 85 -6.15 -5.02 6.40
N GLU A 86 -7.28 -5.55 5.93
CA GLU A 86 -8.00 -6.59 6.67
C GLU A 86 -7.19 -7.89 6.76
N GLY A 87 -7.09 -8.45 7.96
CA GLY A 87 -6.36 -9.69 8.21
C GLY A 87 -4.84 -9.56 8.05
N VAL A 88 -4.30 -8.36 8.22
CA VAL A 88 -2.89 -8.02 8.04
C VAL A 88 -2.44 -7.15 9.21
N GLU A 89 -1.44 -7.63 9.95
CA GLU A 89 -0.84 -6.88 11.06
C GLU A 89 0.15 -5.82 10.52
N PRO A 90 0.01 -4.54 10.89
CA PRO A 90 0.91 -3.51 10.42
C PRO A 90 2.26 -3.55 11.14
N LYS A 91 3.34 -3.32 10.40
CA LYS A 91 4.69 -3.21 10.96
C LYS A 91 5.39 -1.96 10.45
N ARG A 92 6.22 -1.41 11.33
CA ARG A 92 7.10 -0.27 11.04
C ARG A 92 8.28 -0.68 10.18
N GLY A 93 8.75 0.24 9.32
CA GLY A 93 9.92 0.03 8.47
C GLY A 93 9.91 0.90 7.22
N VAL A 94 10.44 0.36 6.13
CA VAL A 94 10.50 1.03 4.82
C VAL A 94 9.63 0.27 3.83
N GLY A 95 8.70 0.99 3.21
CA GLY A 95 7.92 0.51 2.08
C GLY A 95 8.43 1.07 0.76
N TYR A 96 7.85 0.61 -0.33
CA TYR A 96 8.11 1.15 -1.66
C TYR A 96 6.84 1.12 -2.48
N VAL A 97 6.53 2.25 -3.11
CA VAL A 97 5.34 2.42 -3.94
C VAL A 97 5.75 2.72 -5.38
N LYS A 98 5.09 2.10 -6.36
CA LYS A 98 5.22 2.47 -7.78
C LYS A 98 3.99 2.05 -8.57
N ARG A 99 3.72 2.75 -9.67
CA ARG A 99 2.79 2.26 -10.69
C ARG A 99 3.32 0.97 -11.33
N ARG A 100 2.40 0.05 -11.61
CA ARG A 100 2.59 -1.13 -12.45
C ARG A 100 1.74 -0.97 -13.72
N GLU A 101 2.04 -1.79 -14.70
CA GLU A 101 1.21 -1.90 -15.89
C GLU A 101 -0.24 -2.28 -15.53
N ARG A 102 -1.17 -1.99 -16.46
CA ARG A 102 -2.60 -2.33 -16.35
C ARG A 102 -3.34 -1.67 -15.17
N GLY A 103 -2.97 -0.43 -14.82
CA GLY A 103 -3.72 0.38 -13.85
C GLY A 103 -3.65 -0.15 -12.42
N ARG A 104 -2.50 -0.71 -12.03
CA ARG A 104 -2.23 -1.18 -10.67
C ARG A 104 -1.11 -0.37 -10.04
N ILE A 105 -1.15 -0.23 -8.73
CA ILE A 105 -0.09 0.34 -7.91
C ILE A 105 0.46 -0.79 -7.05
N TYR A 106 1.77 -1.01 -7.18
CA TYR A 106 2.53 -1.89 -6.32
C TYR A 106 2.90 -1.14 -5.06
N LEU A 107 2.62 -1.75 -3.91
CA LEU A 107 3.05 -1.25 -2.61
C LEU A 107 3.66 -2.38 -1.79
N SER A 108 4.98 -2.38 -1.60
CA SER A 108 5.60 -3.25 -0.61
C SER A 108 5.53 -2.62 0.76
N LEU A 109 5.11 -3.41 1.75
CA LEU A 109 5.04 -3.01 3.15
C LEU A 109 6.09 -3.75 3.97
N PRO A 110 6.58 -3.18 5.09
CA PRO A 110 7.54 -3.84 5.96
C PRO A 110 6.97 -5.17 6.45
N CYS A 111 7.72 -6.24 6.17
CA CYS A 111 7.56 -7.60 6.67
C CYS A 111 6.20 -7.96 7.28
N LEU A 112 5.22 -8.17 6.40
CA LEU A 112 4.15 -9.13 6.62
C LEU A 112 4.73 -10.54 6.70
N HIS A 113 5.31 -10.89 7.86
CA HIS A 113 5.58 -12.29 8.19
C HIS A 113 4.24 -12.92 8.58
N THR A 114 3.70 -13.75 7.70
CA THR A 114 2.85 -14.87 8.13
C THR A 114 3.74 -15.92 8.78
#